data_AF-A0A9P5WZ73-F1
#
_entry.id   AF-A0A9P5WZ73-F1
#
_cell.length_a   1.000
_cell.length_b   1.000
_cell.length_c   1.000
_cell.angle_alpha   90.00
_cell.angle_beta   90.00
_cell.angle_gamma   90.00
#
_symmetry.space_group_name_H-M   'P 1'
#
loop_
_entity.id
_entity.type
_entity.pdbx_description
1 polymer ?
#
loop_
_entity_poly.entity_id
_entity_poly.type
_entity_poly.pdbx_seq_one_letter_code
_entity_poly.pdbx_strand_id
1 'polypeptide(L)'
;VCVSTRDRNSELIEISELIRLVPKLRGVNSGGTTEDDISRSIKTLQPLGAGYQVVEIGGKKMVRSVVKELDDDQTTILAIAQEHGGRVVENMLVQKKGWTRDRATAALGNMLLRDGLCWLDEQGEECGRAHWVLSAIQWDVQSRPRCAFAAT
;
A
#
# COMPACT_ATOMS: atom_id res chain seq x y z
N VAL A 1 -7.21 5.18 12.74
CA VAL A 1 -6.67 4.05 11.94
C VAL A 1 -5.79 4.57 10.83
N CYS A 2 -6.33 5.18 9.77
CA CYS A 2 -5.53 5.64 8.62
C CYS A 2 -4.42 6.64 8.99
N VAL A 3 -4.69 7.61 9.88
CA VAL A 3 -3.67 8.56 10.38
C VAL A 3 -2.66 7.86 11.30
N SER A 4 -3.13 6.97 12.17
CA SER A 4 -2.29 6.27 13.17
C SER A 4 -1.40 5.17 12.57
N THR A 5 -1.72 4.67 11.37
CA THR A 5 -0.95 3.64 10.66
C THR A 5 -0.24 4.20 9.43
N ARG A 6 -0.16 5.53 9.28
CA ARG A 6 0.44 6.21 8.13
C ARG A 6 1.88 5.73 7.89
N ASP A 7 2.68 5.67 8.96
CA ASP A 7 4.09 5.28 8.89
C ASP A 7 4.33 3.82 8.50
N ARG A 8 3.31 2.97 8.64
CA ARG A 8 3.41 1.51 8.39
C ARG A 8 2.80 1.06 7.07
N ASN A 9 1.85 1.82 6.53
CA ASN A 9 1.04 1.40 5.39
C ASN A 9 1.20 2.32 4.17
N SER A 10 2.10 3.31 4.23
CA SER A 10 2.30 4.33 3.17
C SER A 10 0.97 4.88 2.65
N GLU A 11 0.10 5.30 3.57
CA GLU A 11 -1.17 6.00 3.28
C GLU A 11 -2.25 5.17 2.56
N LEU A 12 -2.02 3.89 2.31
CA LEU A 12 -2.94 2.95 1.65
C LEU A 12 -3.24 1.76 2.57
N ILE A 13 -4.51 1.48 2.82
CA ILE A 13 -4.92 0.35 3.66
C ILE A 13 -6.05 -0.43 2.99
N GLU A 14 -5.97 -1.76 2.98
CA GLU A 14 -7.03 -2.63 2.46
C GLU A 14 -8.31 -2.50 3.31
N ILE A 15 -9.49 -2.51 2.69
CA ILE A 15 -10.76 -2.42 3.45
C ILE A 15 -10.93 -3.62 4.39
N SER A 16 -10.49 -4.81 4.00
CA SER A 16 -10.50 -6.00 4.85
C SER A 16 -9.71 -5.80 6.15
N GLU A 17 -8.57 -5.11 6.07
CA GLU A 17 -7.75 -4.79 7.25
C GLU A 17 -8.41 -3.69 8.10
N LEU A 18 -9.07 -2.70 7.48
CA LEU A 18 -9.87 -1.71 8.21
C LEU A 18 -11.00 -2.38 9.00
N ILE A 19 -11.72 -3.32 8.41
CA ILE A 19 -12.77 -4.11 9.07
C ILE A 19 -12.21 -4.84 10.29
N ARG A 20 -10.97 -5.35 10.21
CA ARG A 20 -10.30 -6.05 11.31
C ARG A 20 -9.80 -5.11 12.42
N LEU A 21 -9.35 -3.90 12.06
CA LEU A 21 -8.71 -2.96 12.99
C LEU A 21 -9.71 -2.03 13.70
N VAL A 22 -10.78 -1.60 13.02
CA VAL A 22 -11.75 -0.65 13.57
C VAL A 22 -12.43 -1.16 14.86
N PRO A 23 -12.91 -2.42 14.94
CA PRO A 23 -13.51 -2.95 16.16
C PRO A 23 -12.51 -3.05 17.32
N LYS A 24 -11.26 -3.47 17.02
CA LYS A 24 -10.18 -3.61 18.01
C LYS A 24 -9.86 -2.28 18.69
N LEU A 25 -9.85 -1.19 17.93
CA LEU A 25 -9.55 0.16 18.45
C LEU A 25 -10.74 0.79 19.17
N ARG A 26 -11.98 0.41 18.82
CA ARG A 26 -13.18 0.90 19.52
C ARG A 26 -13.38 0.22 20.87
N GLY A 27 -12.77 -0.93 21.13
CA GLY A 27 -12.92 -1.67 22.39
C GLY A 27 -14.33 -2.22 22.61
N VAL A 28 -15.18 -2.19 21.58
CA VAL A 28 -16.56 -2.67 21.64
C VAL A 28 -16.71 -3.88 20.73
N ASN A 29 -17.17 -5.00 21.29
CA ASN A 29 -17.58 -6.22 20.56
C ASN A 29 -18.92 -6.03 19.79
N SER A 30 -19.30 -4.80 19.45
CA SER A 30 -20.63 -4.48 18.93
C SER A 30 -20.60 -4.34 17.41
N GLY A 31 -21.26 -5.29 16.73
CA GLY A 31 -21.66 -5.17 15.33
C GLY A 31 -20.49 -5.34 14.35
N GLY A 32 -20.53 -6.41 13.55
CA GLY A 32 -19.58 -6.62 12.46
C GLY A 32 -19.57 -5.39 11.56
N THR A 33 -18.44 -4.69 11.51
CA THR A 33 -18.24 -3.60 10.55
C THR A 33 -18.17 -4.23 9.17
N THR A 34 -19.11 -3.88 8.29
CA THR A 34 -19.13 -4.41 6.92
C THR A 34 -18.33 -3.51 5.98
N GLU A 35 -17.99 -4.03 4.80
CA GLU A 35 -17.34 -3.26 3.74
C GLU A 35 -18.20 -2.07 3.30
N ASP A 36 -19.53 -2.22 3.31
CA ASP A 36 -20.48 -1.16 2.97
C ASP A 36 -20.48 -0.05 4.01
N ASP A 37 -20.32 -0.38 5.30
CA ASP A 37 -20.22 0.61 6.38
C ASP A 37 -18.96 1.47 6.21
N ILE A 38 -17.83 0.84 5.87
CA ILE A 38 -16.58 1.55 5.58
C ILE A 38 -16.75 2.44 4.34
N SER A 39 -17.25 1.88 3.23
CA SER A 39 -17.43 2.60 1.97
C SER A 39 -18.36 3.80 2.12
N ARG A 40 -19.46 3.64 2.85
CA ARG A 40 -20.40 4.73 3.16
C ARG A 40 -19.76 5.77 4.06
N SER A 41 -19.01 5.35 5.07
CA SER A 41 -18.29 6.27 5.97
C SER A 41 -17.29 7.14 5.19
N ILE A 42 -16.50 6.56 4.28
CA ILE A 42 -15.58 7.32 3.45
C ILE A 42 -16.31 8.32 2.55
N LYS A 43 -17.42 7.91 1.91
CA LYS A 43 -18.26 8.82 1.11
C LYS A 43 -18.80 10.00 1.93
N THR A 44 -19.22 9.77 3.17
CA THR A 44 -19.68 10.83 4.08
C THR A 44 -18.54 11.77 4.50
N LEU A 45 -17.30 11.30 4.55
CA LEU A 45 -16.12 12.11 4.88
C LEU A 45 -15.60 12.93 3.70
N GLN A 46 -15.96 12.58 2.46
CA GLN A 46 -15.48 13.24 1.24
C GLN A 46 -15.76 14.77 1.23
N PRO A 47 -16.96 15.27 1.59
CA PRO A 47 -17.25 16.71 1.61
C PRO A 47 -16.46 17.50 2.66
N LEU A 48 -15.92 16.82 3.68
CA LEU A 48 -15.15 17.46 4.75
C LEU A 48 -13.71 17.79 4.32
N GLY A 49 -13.32 17.47 3.09
CA GLY A 49 -11.97 17.73 2.58
C GLY A 49 -10.89 16.90 3.27
N ALA A 50 -11.27 15.83 3.98
CA ALA A 50 -10.36 14.99 4.76
C ALA A 50 -9.45 14.10 3.91
N GLY A 51 -9.59 14.13 2.57
CA GLY A 51 -8.68 13.47 1.63
C GLY A 51 -8.80 11.95 1.57
N TYR A 52 -9.87 11.38 2.10
CA TYR A 52 -10.11 9.94 2.03
C TYR A 52 -10.79 9.53 0.72
N GLN A 53 -10.24 8.51 0.08
CA GLN A 53 -10.79 7.96 -1.17
C GLN A 53 -10.70 6.44 -1.18
N VAL A 54 -11.74 5.78 -1.70
CA VAL A 54 -11.71 4.35 -2.00
C VAL A 54 -11.16 4.18 -3.42
N VAL A 55 -10.13 3.36 -3.57
CA VAL A 55 -9.50 3.01 -4.84
C VAL A 55 -9.49 1.49 -4.99
N GLU A 56 -9.57 1.00 -6.22
CA GLU A 56 -9.46 -0.43 -6.51
C GLU A 56 -8.12 -0.70 -7.19
N ILE A 57 -7.31 -1.56 -6.58
CA ILE A 57 -5.96 -1.88 -7.02
C ILE A 57 -5.82 -3.40 -6.98
N GLY A 58 -5.48 -4.01 -8.12
CA GLY A 58 -5.30 -5.46 -8.21
C GLY A 58 -6.54 -6.28 -7.85
N GLY A 59 -7.74 -5.73 -8.06
CA GLY A 59 -9.01 -6.37 -7.68
C GLY A 59 -9.36 -6.28 -6.19
N LYS A 60 -8.56 -5.53 -5.41
CA LYS A 60 -8.82 -5.27 -3.99
C LYS A 60 -9.21 -3.81 -3.77
N LYS A 61 -10.22 -3.58 -2.94
CA LYS A 61 -10.59 -2.23 -2.52
C LYS A 61 -9.69 -1.75 -1.38
N MET A 62 -9.08 -0.60 -1.58
CA MET A 62 -8.19 0.05 -0.64
C MET A 62 -8.69 1.46 -0.32
N VAL A 63 -8.41 1.93 0.87
CA VAL A 63 -8.67 3.31 1.30
C VAL A 63 -7.36 4.06 1.35
N ARG A 64 -7.32 5.22 0.67
CA ARG A 64 -6.22 6.18 0.73
C ARG A 64 -6.58 7.34 1.65
N SER A 65 -5.58 7.92 2.32
CA SER A 65 -5.76 9.05 3.26
C SER A 65 -5.30 10.42 2.74
N VAL A 66 -4.72 10.50 1.54
CA VAL A 66 -4.16 11.75 0.97
C VAL A 66 -4.80 12.08 -0.36
N VAL A 67 -4.85 13.35 -0.72
CA VAL A 67 -5.55 13.90 -1.91
C VAL A 67 -4.81 13.62 -3.24
N LYS A 68 -3.54 13.19 -3.19
CA LYS A 68 -2.70 13.04 -4.39
C LYS A 68 -3.12 11.85 -5.26
N GLU A 69 -3.59 12.10 -6.47
CA GLU A 69 -4.01 11.06 -7.42
C GLU A 69 -2.89 10.05 -7.69
N LEU A 70 -3.28 8.78 -7.80
CA LEU A 70 -2.36 7.74 -8.25
C LEU A 70 -2.31 7.80 -9.77
N ASP A 71 -1.11 7.84 -10.33
CA ASP A 71 -0.93 7.67 -11.76
C ASP A 71 -1.11 6.19 -12.16
N ASP A 72 -1.31 5.94 -13.46
CA ASP A 72 -1.53 4.60 -13.99
C ASP A 72 -0.33 3.68 -13.73
N ASP A 73 0.88 4.25 -13.68
CA ASP A 73 2.13 3.53 -13.48
C ASP A 73 2.22 3.03 -12.02
N GLN A 74 1.94 3.88 -11.06
CA GLN A 74 1.84 3.56 -9.64
C GLN A 74 0.76 2.50 -9.42
N THR A 75 -0.43 2.67 -10.00
CA THR A 75 -1.53 1.69 -9.87
C THR A 75 -1.11 0.32 -10.39
N THR A 76 -0.37 0.29 -11.51
CA THR A 76 0.19 -0.94 -12.08
C THR A 76 1.24 -1.58 -11.17
N ILE A 77 2.16 -0.78 -10.62
CA ILE A 77 3.20 -1.26 -9.69
C ILE A 77 2.56 -1.82 -8.42
N LEU A 78 1.57 -1.13 -7.86
CA LEU A 78 0.86 -1.56 -6.66
C LEU A 78 0.12 -2.89 -6.90
N ALA A 79 -0.50 -3.08 -8.07
CA ALA A 79 -1.12 -4.36 -8.42
C ALA A 79 -0.10 -5.50 -8.52
N ILE A 80 1.06 -5.26 -9.14
CA ILE A 80 2.15 -6.25 -9.21
C ILE A 80 2.70 -6.55 -7.81
N ALA A 81 2.84 -5.52 -6.96
CA ALA A 81 3.31 -5.71 -5.60
C ALA A 81 2.38 -6.62 -4.80
N GLN A 82 1.05 -6.48 -4.95
CA GLN A 82 0.08 -7.35 -4.29
C GLN A 82 0.22 -8.82 -4.69
N GLU A 83 0.56 -9.11 -5.96
CA GLU A 83 0.81 -10.48 -6.42
C GLU A 83 2.08 -11.11 -5.83
N HIS A 84 3.09 -10.31 -5.46
CA HIS A 84 4.42 -10.79 -5.04
C HIS A 84 4.76 -10.43 -3.59
N GLY A 85 3.73 -10.28 -2.74
CA GLY A 85 3.91 -10.06 -1.30
C GLY A 85 4.60 -8.73 -0.95
N GLY A 86 4.45 -7.72 -1.80
CA GLY A 86 4.99 -6.38 -1.61
C GLY A 86 6.31 -6.11 -2.33
N ARG A 87 7.00 -7.12 -2.85
CA ARG A 87 8.30 -6.94 -3.53
C ARG A 87 8.11 -6.68 -5.03
N VAL A 88 8.73 -5.61 -5.53
CA VAL A 88 8.77 -5.27 -6.96
C VAL A 88 10.21 -4.99 -7.38
N VAL A 89 10.65 -5.62 -8.47
CA VAL A 89 11.92 -5.28 -9.14
C VAL A 89 11.66 -4.76 -10.55
N GLU A 90 12.58 -3.95 -11.05
CA GLU A 90 12.48 -3.35 -12.39
C GLU A 90 12.25 -4.40 -13.49
N ASN A 91 12.98 -5.53 -13.44
CA ASN A 91 12.83 -6.61 -14.42
C ASN A 91 11.41 -7.20 -14.45
N MET A 92 10.66 -7.17 -13.34
CA MET A 92 9.27 -7.63 -13.33
C MET A 92 8.36 -6.71 -14.13
N LEU A 93 8.60 -5.39 -14.08
CA LEU A 93 7.85 -4.41 -14.86
C LEU A 93 8.14 -4.57 -16.35
N VAL A 94 9.41 -4.79 -16.70
CA VAL A 94 9.82 -5.06 -18.08
C VAL A 94 9.19 -6.36 -18.60
N GLN A 95 9.27 -7.46 -17.84
CA GLN A 95 8.81 -8.77 -18.29
C GLN A 95 7.28 -8.93 -18.27
N LYS A 96 6.59 -8.49 -17.21
CA LYS A 96 5.13 -8.66 -17.09
C LYS A 96 4.34 -7.62 -17.87
N LYS A 97 4.85 -6.39 -17.99
CA LYS A 97 4.10 -5.26 -18.59
C LYS A 97 4.74 -4.71 -19.86
N GLY A 98 5.90 -5.22 -20.27
CA GLY A 98 6.59 -4.75 -21.49
C GLY A 98 7.12 -3.33 -21.37
N TRP A 99 7.36 -2.84 -20.15
CA TRP A 99 7.87 -1.49 -19.95
C TRP A 99 9.32 -1.37 -20.39
N THR A 100 9.70 -0.17 -20.84
CA THR A 100 11.11 0.17 -21.01
C THR A 100 11.78 0.27 -19.64
N ARG A 101 13.09 -0.03 -19.60
CA ARG A 101 13.89 0.05 -18.38
C ARG A 101 13.82 1.47 -17.78
N ASP A 102 14.00 2.50 -18.61
CA ASP A 102 13.94 3.89 -18.16
C ASP A 102 12.58 4.27 -17.55
N ARG A 103 11.46 3.80 -18.11
CA ARG A 103 10.12 4.03 -17.53
C ARG A 103 9.98 3.32 -16.19
N ALA A 104 10.41 2.07 -16.09
CA ALA A 104 10.35 1.30 -14.86
C ALA A 104 11.19 1.92 -13.74
N THR A 105 12.42 2.34 -14.04
CA THR A 105 13.29 3.09 -13.11
C THR A 105 12.64 4.40 -12.68
N ALA A 106 12.11 5.20 -13.62
CA ALA A 106 11.48 6.49 -13.30
C ALA A 106 10.23 6.32 -12.42
N ALA A 107 9.37 5.35 -12.74
CA ALA A 107 8.15 5.09 -11.98
C ALA A 107 8.45 4.60 -10.55
N LEU A 108 9.41 3.68 -10.39
CA LEU A 108 9.85 3.22 -9.07
C LEU A 108 10.53 4.33 -8.26
N GLY A 109 11.36 5.16 -8.91
CA GLY A 109 11.98 6.33 -8.28
C GLY A 109 10.95 7.37 -7.82
N ASN A 110 9.91 7.61 -8.61
CA ASN A 110 8.80 8.48 -8.23
C ASN A 110 8.06 7.94 -7.01
N MET A 111 7.72 6.64 -7.01
CA MET A 111 7.06 6.00 -5.86
C MET A 111 7.88 6.10 -4.57
N LEU A 112 9.20 6.00 -4.67
CA LEU A 112 10.12 6.12 -3.54
C LEU A 112 10.23 7.56 -3.03
N LEU A 113 10.67 8.48 -3.90
CA LEU A 113 11.10 9.82 -3.49
C LEU A 113 9.95 10.82 -3.39
N ARG A 114 8.96 10.72 -4.28
CA ARG A 114 7.89 11.71 -4.43
C ARG A 114 6.66 11.34 -3.60
N ASP A 115 6.38 10.04 -3.50
CA ASP A 115 5.13 9.53 -2.97
C ASP A 115 5.30 8.77 -1.65
N GLY A 116 6.51 8.29 -1.33
CA GLY A 116 6.77 7.51 -0.10
C GLY A 116 5.99 6.19 -0.03
N LEU A 117 5.61 5.64 -1.19
CA LEU A 117 4.78 4.45 -1.31
C LEU A 117 5.56 3.14 -1.24
N CYS A 118 6.87 3.20 -1.42
CA CYS A 118 7.75 2.04 -1.34
C CYS A 118 9.06 2.36 -0.64
N TRP A 119 9.73 1.32 -0.17
CA TRP A 119 11.08 1.37 0.39
C TRP A 119 12.07 0.71 -0.57
N LEU A 120 13.27 1.26 -0.62
CA LEU A 120 14.36 0.69 -1.41
C LEU A 120 15.16 -0.29 -0.56
N ASP A 121 15.42 -1.46 -1.14
CA ASP A 121 16.29 -2.49 -0.60
C ASP A 121 17.41 -2.77 -1.61
N GLU A 122 18.63 -2.39 -1.24
CA GLU A 122 19.84 -2.55 -2.05
C GLU A 122 20.65 -3.80 -1.66
N GLN A 123 20.16 -4.63 -0.72
CA GLN A 123 20.90 -5.75 -0.15
C GLN A 123 20.73 -7.07 -0.94
N GLY A 124 20.12 -7.03 -2.13
CA GLY A 124 19.78 -8.23 -2.90
C GLY A 124 20.91 -8.73 -3.80
N GLU A 125 21.56 -9.83 -3.42
CA GLU A 125 22.69 -10.44 -4.16
C GLU A 125 22.34 -10.88 -5.61
N GLU A 126 21.08 -11.22 -5.93
CA GLU A 126 20.69 -11.77 -7.25
C GLU A 126 20.04 -10.76 -8.22
N CYS A 127 19.51 -9.63 -7.74
CA CYS A 127 18.75 -8.67 -8.56
C CYS A 127 19.15 -7.20 -8.33
N GLY A 128 20.13 -6.93 -7.46
CA GLY A 128 20.60 -5.59 -7.11
C GLY A 128 19.59 -4.83 -6.23
N ARG A 129 18.59 -4.19 -6.84
CA ARG A 129 17.63 -3.28 -6.17
C ARG A 129 16.19 -3.81 -6.20
N ALA A 130 15.59 -3.94 -5.01
CA ALA A 130 14.18 -4.27 -4.84
C ALA A 130 13.43 -3.10 -4.20
N HIS A 131 12.20 -2.87 -4.64
CA HIS A 131 11.30 -1.89 -4.06
C HIS A 131 10.18 -2.62 -3.32
N TRP A 132 10.00 -2.28 -2.05
CA TRP A 132 9.03 -2.89 -1.17
C TRP A 132 7.85 -1.95 -0.94
N VAL A 133 6.67 -2.34 -1.43
CA VAL A 133 5.42 -1.59 -1.26
C VAL A 133 4.79 -1.98 0.07
N LEU A 134 4.83 -1.07 1.04
CA LEU A 134 4.35 -1.30 2.40
C LEU A 134 2.88 -1.71 2.47
N SER A 135 2.03 -1.11 1.64
CA SER A 135 0.59 -1.42 1.60
C SER A 135 0.26 -2.81 1.05
N ALA A 136 1.23 -3.47 0.40
CA ALA A 136 1.09 -4.82 -0.15
C ALA A 136 1.86 -5.87 0.68
N ILE A 137 2.65 -5.45 1.67
CA ILE A 137 3.33 -6.36 2.59
C ILE A 137 2.30 -6.97 3.55
N GLN A 138 2.24 -8.30 3.58
CA GLN A 138 1.49 -9.03 4.60
C GLN A 138 2.38 -9.18 5.84
N TRP A 139 2.14 -8.35 6.85
CA TRP A 139 2.82 -8.47 8.13
C TRP A 139 2.23 -9.65 8.91
N ASP A 140 2.94 -10.78 8.93
CA ASP A 140 2.52 -11.93 9.73
C ASP A 140 2.63 -11.57 11.22
N VAL A 141 1.48 -11.44 11.90
CA VAL A 141 1.40 -10.93 13.29
C VAL A 141 1.95 -11.93 14.33
N GLN A 142 2.48 -13.08 13.91
CA GLN A 142 3.00 -14.13 14.81
C GLN A 142 4.49 -14.44 14.69
N SER A 143 5.22 -13.88 13.72
CA SER A 143 6.68 -14.00 13.69
C SER A 143 7.30 -12.76 14.34
N ARG A 144 7.95 -12.96 15.51
CA ARG A 144 8.86 -11.94 16.06
C ARG A 144 9.80 -11.50 14.94
N PRO A 145 9.96 -10.20 14.66
CA PRO A 145 10.74 -9.76 13.51
C PRO A 145 12.21 -10.15 13.74
N ARG A 146 12.72 -11.07 12.91
CA ARG A 146 14.16 -11.36 12.83
C ARG A 146 14.92 -10.36 11.98
N CYS A 147 14.23 -9.52 11.22
CA CYS A 147 14.84 -8.45 10.45
C CYS A 147 14.17 -7.14 10.83
N ALA A 148 14.79 -6.43 11.78
CA ALA A 148 14.55 -5.01 11.96
C ALA A 148 15.07 -4.31 10.70
N PHE A 149 14.17 -3.81 9.86
CA PHE A 149 14.52 -2.83 8.85
C PHE A 149 14.99 -1.58 9.59
N ALA A 150 16.26 -1.22 9.44
CA ALA A 150 16.81 0.02 9.96
C ALA A 150 16.26 1.18 9.11
N ALA A 151 15.27 1.88 9.63
CA ALA A 151 15.00 3.25 9.19
C ALA A 151 16.20 4.10 9.59
N THR A 152 16.86 4.73 8.62
CA THR A 152 17.79 5.84 8.87
C THR A 152 17.01 7.15 8.84
#